data_AF-A0A6N6L152-F1
#
_entry.id   AF-A0A6N6L152-F1
#
_cell.length_a   1.000
_cell.length_b   1.000
_cell.length_c   1.000
_cell.angle_alpha   90.00
_cell.angle_beta   90.00
_cell.angle_gamma   90.00
#
_symmetry.space_group_name_H-M   'P 1'
#
loop_
_entity.id
_entity.type
_entity.pdbx_description
1 polymer ?
#
loop_
_entity_poly.entity_id
_entity_poly.type
_entity_poly.pdbx_seq_one_letter_code
_entity_poly.pdbx_strand_id
1 'polypeptide(L)' 'MIGSNRALHPKTTGRAWTPRADDRQTLNDILYVLNTGCAWADLPRRYSSPSTCWRRLNQWPQDGTWETV' A
#
# COMPACT_ATOMS: atom_id res chain seq x y z
N MET A 1 -10.45 2.59 47.95
CA MET A 1 -9.45 2.72 46.86
C MET A 1 -9.06 1.32 46.40
N ILE A 2 -9.55 0.85 45.25
CA ILE A 2 -8.92 -0.24 44.50
C ILE A 2 -9.16 0.10 43.02
N GLY A 3 -8.07 0.26 42.27
CA GLY A 3 -8.04 0.90 40.96
C GLY A 3 -8.78 0.14 39.86
N SER A 4 -9.60 0.89 39.12
CA SER A 4 -10.22 0.48 37.87
C SER A 4 -9.15 0.14 36.83
N ASN A 5 -8.93 -1.16 36.57
CA ASN A 5 -8.02 -1.59 35.50
C ASN A 5 -8.76 -1.51 34.16
N ARG A 6 -8.75 -0.33 33.55
CA ARG A 6 -9.37 -0.05 32.24
C ARG A 6 -8.51 -0.70 31.16
N ALA A 7 -8.84 -1.94 30.78
CA ALA A 7 -8.27 -2.61 29.64
C ALA A 7 -8.49 -1.76 28.37
N LEU A 8 -7.43 -1.12 27.89
CA LEU A 8 -7.37 -0.51 26.57
C LEU A 8 -7.32 -1.64 25.54
N HIS A 9 -8.49 -2.11 25.10
CA HIS A 9 -8.58 -2.89 23.88
C HIS A 9 -8.21 -1.95 22.73
N PRO A 10 -7.20 -2.26 21.88
CA PRO A 10 -7.03 -1.52 20.65
C PRO A 10 -8.30 -1.70 19.83
N LYS A 11 -8.96 -0.58 19.55
CA LYS A 11 -10.09 -0.44 18.63
C LYS A 11 -9.68 -0.95 17.24
N THR A 12 -9.80 -2.25 16.99
CA THR A 12 -9.79 -2.81 15.64
C THR A 12 -11.10 -2.36 14.98
N THR A 13 -11.08 -1.15 14.44
CA THR A 13 -12.17 -0.66 13.59
C THR A 13 -12.22 -1.59 12.39
N GLY A 14 -13.25 -2.44 12.36
CA GLY A 14 -13.49 -3.41 11.30
C GLY A 14 -13.82 -2.75 9.97
N ARG A 15 -12.83 -2.13 9.32
CA ARG A 15 -12.87 -2.00 7.87
C ARG A 15 -12.59 -3.38 7.31
N ALA A 16 -13.56 -3.95 6.63
CA ALA A 16 -13.40 -5.18 5.87
C ALA A 16 -12.05 -5.13 5.14
N TRP A 17 -11.22 -6.15 5.36
CA TRP A 17 -10.00 -6.34 4.60
C TRP A 17 -10.40 -6.54 3.15
N THR A 18 -10.53 -5.44 2.41
CA THR A 18 -10.39 -5.51 0.96
C THR A 18 -9.00 -6.08 0.77
N PRO A 19 -8.83 -7.23 0.10
CA PRO A 19 -7.50 -7.75 -0.19
C PRO A 19 -6.70 -6.57 -0.74
N ARG A 20 -5.66 -6.16 -0.02
CA ARG A 20 -4.82 -5.06 -0.47
C ARG A 20 -4.41 -5.43 -1.90
N ALA A 21 -4.48 -4.47 -2.82
CA ALA A 21 -3.96 -4.67 -4.17
C ALA A 21 -2.61 -5.38 -4.03
N ASP A 22 -2.37 -6.47 -4.75
CA ASP A 22 -1.19 -7.30 -4.50
C ASP A 22 0.06 -6.40 -4.56
N ASP A 23 0.78 -6.29 -3.43
CA ASP A 23 1.95 -5.42 -3.32
C ASP A 23 2.99 -5.77 -4.39
N ARG A 24 3.12 -7.05 -4.75
CA ARG A 24 3.99 -7.50 -5.84
C ARG A 24 3.47 -7.05 -7.19
N GLN A 25 2.15 -7.11 -7.41
CA GLN A 25 1.57 -6.61 -8.67
C GLN A 25 1.83 -5.11 -8.80
N THR A 26 1.53 -4.32 -7.76
CA THR A 26 1.78 -2.88 -7.80
C THR A 26 3.27 -2.55 -7.98
N LEU A 27 4.18 -3.32 -7.37
CA LEU A 27 5.61 -3.15 -7.61
C LEU A 27 5.97 -3.44 -9.06
N ASN A 28 5.47 -4.54 -9.64
CA ASN A 28 5.70 -4.86 -11.05
C ASN A 28 5.15 -3.77 -11.99
N ASP A 29 4.02 -3.17 -11.64
CA ASP A 29 3.39 -2.09 -12.42
C ASP A 29 4.25 -0.81 -12.39
N ILE A 30 4.77 -0.46 -11.20
CA ILE A 30 5.72 0.64 -11.03
C ILE A 30 7.00 0.37 -11.82
N LEU A 31 7.55 -0.84 -11.73
CA LEU A 31 8.76 -1.24 -12.45
C LEU A 31 8.55 -1.21 -13.96
N TYR A 32 7.37 -1.60 -14.45
CA TYR A 32 7.04 -1.52 -15.86
C TYR A 32 7.12 -0.07 -16.37
N VAL A 33 6.54 0.88 -15.64
CA VAL A 33 6.59 2.32 -15.97
C VAL A 33 8.02 2.84 -15.95
N LEU A 34 8.79 2.51 -14.92
CA LEU A 34 10.18 2.96 -14.77
C LEU A 34 11.10 2.36 -15.85
N ASN A 35 10.89 1.10 -16.22
CA ASN A 35 11.72 0.40 -17.21
C ASN A 35 11.34 0.77 -18.65
N THR A 36 10.06 0.99 -18.92
CA THR A 36 9.56 1.36 -20.26
C THR A 36 9.65 2.86 -20.51
N GLY A 37 9.66 3.68 -19.45
CA GLY A 37 9.60 5.14 -19.53
C GLY A 37 8.26 5.69 -20.01
N CYS A 38 7.21 4.87 -20.06
CA CYS A 38 5.87 5.28 -20.48
C CYS A 38 5.20 6.18 -19.43
N ALA A 39 4.20 6.97 -19.83
CA ALA A 39 3.45 7.75 -18.86
C ALA A 39 2.58 6.81 -18.00
N TRP A 40 2.26 7.24 -16.78
CA TRP A 40 1.32 6.55 -15.90
C TRP A 40 -0.06 6.33 -16.55
N ALA A 41 -0.47 7.24 -17.45
CA ALA A 41 -1.73 7.13 -18.19
C ALA A 41 -1.73 6.02 -19.25
N ASP A 42 -0.55 5.63 -19.74
CA ASP A 42 -0.38 4.60 -20.77
C ASP A 42 -0.30 3.19 -20.18
N LEU A 43 -0.44 3.06 -18.86
CA LEU A 43 -0.37 1.78 -18.18
C LEU A 43 -1.49 0.85 -18.69
N PRO A 44 -1.15 -0.34 -19.22
CA PRO A 44 -2.16 -1.27 -19.72
C PRO A 44 -3.21 -1.63 -18.65
N ARG A 45 -4.48 -1.74 -19.03
CA ARG A 45 -5.63 -1.98 -18.13
C ARG A 45 -5.57 -3.28 -17.30
N ARG A 46 -4.63 -4.17 -17.62
CA ARG A 46 -4.32 -5.40 -16.87
C ARG A 46 -3.55 -5.15 -15.57
N TYR A 47 -3.00 -3.95 -15.40
CA TYR A 47 -2.25 -3.54 -14.24
C TYR A 47 -3.12 -2.78 -13.23
N SER A 48 -2.58 -2.55 -12.04
CA SER A 48 -3.21 -1.73 -11.01
C SER A 48 -3.46 -0.32 -11.52
N SER A 49 -4.47 0.35 -10.97
CA SER A 49 -4.71 1.76 -11.30
C SER A 49 -3.42 2.59 -11.11
N PRO A 50 -3.09 3.49 -12.05
CA PRO A 50 -1.90 4.34 -11.95
C PRO A 50 -1.87 5.16 -10.65
N SER A 51 -3.04 5.58 -10.15
CA SER A 51 -3.18 6.27 -8.87
C SER A 51 -2.77 5.39 -7.68
N THR A 52 -3.06 4.09 -7.73
CA THR A 52 -2.64 3.13 -6.70
C THR A 52 -1.13 2.95 -6.72
N CYS A 53 -0.54 2.83 -7.90
CA CYS A 53 0.91 2.71 -8.08
C CYS A 53 1.65 3.92 -7.53
N TRP A 54 1.22 5.13 -7.91
CA TRP A 54 1.83 6.37 -7.43
C TRP A 54 1.69 6.55 -5.92
N ARG A 55 0.51 6.23 -5.35
CA ARG A 55 0.30 6.31 -3.90
C ARG A 55 1.22 5.35 -3.15
N ARG A 56 1.36 4.11 -3.64
CA ARG A 56 2.25 3.12 -3.03
C ARG A 56 3.72 3.50 -3.11
N LEU A 57 4.14 4.01 -4.27
CA LEU A 57 5.50 4.51 -4.45
C LEU A 57 5.85 5.61 -3.45
N ASN A 58 4.90 6.47 -3.09
CA ASN A 58 5.09 7.51 -2.06
C ASN A 58 4.95 6.98 -0.63
N GLN A 59 4.14 5.95 -0.39
CA GLN A 59 3.92 5.37 0.95
C GLN A 59 5.09 4.49 1.41
N TRP A 60 5.66 3.68 0.53
CA TRP A 60 6.71 2.72 0.90
C TRP A 60 7.99 3.33 1.49
N PRO A 61 8.47 4.51 1.05
CA PRO A 61 9.56 5.20 1.73
C PRO A 61 9.18 5.66 3.15
N GLN A 62 7.94 6.08 3.37
CA GLN A 62 7.48 6.57 4.68
C GLN A 62 7.23 5.42 5.66
N ASP A 63 6.77 4.28 5.14
CA ASP A 63 6.50 3.08 5.93
C ASP A 63 7.77 2.22 6.16
N GLY A 64 8.95 2.66 5.70
CA GLY A 64 10.21 1.90 5.83
C GLY A 64 10.23 0.59 5.03
N THR A 65 9.30 0.42 4.08
CA THR A 65 9.16 -0.81 3.28
C THR A 65 10.43 -1.09 2.47
N TRP A 66 11.09 -0.04 1.95
CA TRP A 66 12.35 -0.19 1.21
C TRP A 66 13.55 -0.55 2.09
N GLU A 67 13.50 -0.24 3.38
CA GLU A 67 14.60 -0.50 4.33
C GLU A 67 14.53 -1.92 4.90
N THR A 68 13.39 -2.59 4.76
CA THR A 68 13.13 -3.92 5.31
C THR A 68 13.52 -5.05 4.34
N VAL A 69 13.82 -4.73 3.07
CA VAL A 69 14.10 -5.71 1.99
C VAL A 69 15.58 -6.02 1.83
#